data_AF-A0A1Q7WBE8-F1
#
_entry.id   AF-A0A1Q7WBE8-F1
#
_cell.length_a   1.000
_cell.length_b   1.000
_cell.length_c   1.000
_cell.angle_alpha   90.00
_cell.angle_beta   90.00
_cell.angle_gamma   90.00
#
_symmetry.space_group_name_H-M   'P 1'
#
loop_
_entity.id
_entity.type
_entity.pdbx_description
1 polymer ?
#
loop_
_entity_poly.entity_id
_entity_poly.type
_entity_poly.pdbx_seq_one_letter_code
_entity_poly.pdbx_strand_id
1 'polypeptide(L)'
;MDVSPSQLRRVGAALHDLSRTLRAALTGDRAGPGDPAWAADLTLRAQAQAWEGYLAGLAARLADTGDRLVQAAEGYGSADARAGRRLC
;
A
#
# COMPACT_ATOMS: atom_id res chain seq x y z
N MET A 1 9.57 19.87 -14.84
CA MET A 1 8.85 19.53 -13.59
C MET A 1 9.81 18.64 -12.80
N ASP A 2 10.59 19.21 -11.89
CA ASP A 2 11.57 18.44 -11.11
C ASP A 2 10.86 17.76 -9.95
N VAL A 3 10.83 16.43 -9.99
CA VAL A 3 10.32 15.62 -8.90
C VAL A 3 11.46 15.42 -7.91
N SER A 4 11.35 15.99 -6.71
CA SER A 4 12.42 15.88 -5.72
C SER A 4 12.45 14.49 -5.06
N PRO A 5 13.63 13.94 -4.72
CA PRO A 5 13.75 12.65 -4.04
C PRO A 5 13.02 12.60 -2.69
N SER A 6 12.96 13.73 -1.97
CA SER A 6 12.23 13.84 -0.70
C SER A 6 10.71 13.74 -0.91
N GLN A 7 10.18 14.27 -2.01
CA GLN A 7 8.77 14.14 -2.38
C GLN A 7 8.42 12.70 -2.73
N LEU A 8 9.27 12.00 -3.50
CA LEU A 8 9.09 10.57 -3.79
C LEU A 8 9.07 9.72 -2.52
N ARG A 9 10.00 9.96 -1.59
CA ARG A 9 10.06 9.27 -0.30
C ARG A 9 8.80 9.50 0.54
N ARG A 10 8.32 10.75 0.59
CA ARG A 10 7.10 11.11 1.33
C ARG A 10 5.86 10.43 0.74
N VAL A 11 5.71 10.43 -0.58
CA VAL A 11 4.57 9.78 -1.25
C VAL A 11 4.63 8.27 -1.05
N GLY A 12 5.81 7.65 -1.19
CA GLY A 12 5.98 6.22 -0.98
C GLY A 12 5.61 5.78 0.45
N ALA A 13 6.05 6.53 1.46
CA ALA A 13 5.68 6.29 2.86
C ALA A 13 4.15 6.40 3.08
N ALA A 14 3.52 7.43 2.51
CA ALA A 14 2.06 7.61 2.61
C ALA A 14 1.28 6.43 1.96
N LEU A 15 1.72 5.92 0.82
CA LEU A 15 1.11 4.73 0.19
C LEU A 15 1.27 3.47 1.04
N HIS A 16 2.42 3.32 1.70
CA HIS A 16 2.67 2.21 2.59
C HIS A 16 1.80 2.28 3.86
N ASP A 17 1.63 3.46 4.44
CA ASP A 17 0.72 3.68 5.58
C ASP A 17 -0.75 3.41 5.21
N LEU A 18 -1.18 3.82 4.02
CA LEU A 18 -2.51 3.51 3.49
C LEU A 18 -2.70 1.99 3.32
N SER A 19 -1.70 1.29 2.76
CA SER A 19 -1.72 -0.17 2.65
C SER A 19 -1.88 -0.85 4.01
N ARG A 20 -1.13 -0.39 5.02
CA ARG A 20 -1.22 -0.90 6.40
C ARG A 20 -2.60 -0.67 7.00
N THR A 21 -3.15 0.53 6.82
CA THR A 21 -4.48 0.89 7.32
C THR A 21 -5.57 0.02 6.69
N LEU A 22 -5.49 -0.21 5.38
CA LEU A 22 -6.43 -1.07 4.66
C LEU A 22 -6.36 -2.52 5.17
N ARG A 23 -5.16 -3.05 5.38
CA ARG A 23 -4.96 -4.40 5.94
C ARG A 23 -5.51 -4.50 7.36
N ALA A 24 -5.24 -3.51 8.21
CA ALA A 24 -5.77 -3.47 9.57
C ALA A 24 -7.31 -3.45 9.59
N ALA A 25 -7.94 -2.72 8.67
CA ALA A 25 -9.40 -2.68 8.51
C ALA A 25 -10.00 -3.98 7.94
N LEU A 26 -9.20 -4.81 7.26
CA LEU A 26 -9.61 -6.15 6.82
C LEU A 26 -9.50 -7.18 7.95
N THR A 27 -8.50 -7.06 8.82
CA THR A 27 -8.29 -7.97 9.96
C THR A 27 -9.04 -7.55 11.23
N GLY A 28 -9.49 -6.29 11.29
CA GLY A 28 -10.29 -5.78 12.40
C GLY A 28 -11.59 -6.55 12.50
N ASP A 29 -11.94 -6.94 13.72
CA ASP A 29 -13.09 -7.79 14.01
C ASP A 29 -14.38 -7.18 13.44
N ARG A 30 -14.84 -7.73 12.30
CA ARG A 30 -16.14 -7.41 11.71
C ARG A 30 -17.26 -8.19 12.40
N ALA A 31 -16.98 -8.87 13.52
CA ALA A 31 -18.00 -9.44 14.40
C ALA A 31 -18.75 -8.33 15.17
N GLY A 32 -19.43 -7.45 14.43
CA GLY A 32 -20.72 -6.96 14.94
C GLY A 32 -21.65 -8.17 15.10
N PRO A 33 -22.73 -8.07 15.89
CA PRO A 33 -23.70 -9.15 16.05
C PRO A 33 -24.28 -9.49 14.67
N GLY A 34 -23.65 -10.45 14.00
CA GLY A 34 -24.00 -10.87 12.66
C GLY A 34 -25.32 -11.58 12.76
N ASP A 35 -26.32 -11.08 12.04
CA ASP A 35 -27.60 -11.76 11.90
C ASP A 35 -27.31 -13.21 11.47
N PRO A 36 -27.77 -14.24 12.19
CA PRO A 36 -27.51 -15.63 11.81
C PRO A 36 -27.98 -15.96 10.38
N ALA A 37 -28.92 -15.17 9.83
CA ALA A 37 -29.30 -15.24 8.41
C ALA A 37 -28.15 -14.84 7.45
N TRP A 38 -27.32 -13.86 7.82
CA TRP A 38 -26.12 -13.47 7.07
C TRP A 38 -25.07 -14.58 7.03
N ALA A 39 -24.90 -15.30 8.14
CA ALA A 39 -23.94 -16.41 8.21
C ALA A 39 -24.37 -17.61 7.34
N ALA A 40 -25.69 -17.80 7.14
CA ALA A 40 -26.24 -18.87 6.33
C ALA A 40 -26.21 -18.57 4.81
N ASP A 41 -26.23 -17.30 4.41
CA ASP A 41 -26.23 -16.92 2.99
C ASP A 41 -24.86 -17.16 2.31
N LEU A 42 -24.82 -18.16 1.43
CA LEU A 42 -23.62 -18.53 0.66
C LEU A 42 -23.21 -17.44 -0.35
N THR A 43 -24.18 -16.76 -0.95
CA THR A 43 -23.94 -15.71 -1.96
C THR A 43 -23.30 -14.51 -1.30
N LEU A 44 -23.81 -14.11 -0.15
CA LEU A 44 -23.30 -13.00 0.62
C LEU A 44 -21.87 -13.27 1.14
N ARG A 45 -21.60 -14.50 1.59
CA ARG A 45 -20.24 -14.92 1.96
C ARG A 45 -19.28 -14.92 0.78
N ALA A 46 -19.70 -15.40 -0.38
CA ALA A 46 -18.87 -15.36 -1.60
C ALA A 46 -18.57 -13.92 -2.02
N GLN A 47 -19.55 -13.02 -1.93
CA GLN A 47 -19.35 -11.59 -2.21
C GLN A 47 -18.41 -10.92 -1.19
N ALA A 48 -18.58 -11.22 0.10
CA ALA A 48 -17.69 -10.72 1.14
C ALA A 48 -16.24 -11.18 0.91
N GLN A 49 -16.03 -12.46 0.57
CA GLN A 49 -14.70 -12.99 0.24
C GLN A 49 -14.11 -12.35 -1.02
N ALA A 50 -14.90 -12.14 -2.07
CA ALA A 50 -14.45 -11.45 -3.28
C ALA A 50 -14.04 -10.00 -2.98
N TRP A 51 -14.80 -9.32 -2.10
CA TRP A 51 -14.49 -7.97 -1.65
C TRP A 51 -13.21 -7.91 -0.83
N GLU A 52 -13.02 -8.84 0.10
CA GLU A 52 -11.77 -8.96 0.87
C GLU A 52 -10.57 -9.23 -0.05
N GLY A 53 -10.72 -10.12 -1.04
CA GLY A 53 -9.68 -10.39 -2.04
C GLY A 53 -9.32 -9.17 -2.88
N TYR A 54 -10.32 -8.40 -3.32
CA TYR A 54 -10.11 -7.15 -4.03
C TYR A 54 -9.31 -6.14 -3.19
N LEU A 55 -9.72 -5.92 -1.94
CA LEU A 55 -9.06 -4.99 -1.02
C LEU A 55 -7.64 -5.44 -0.67
N ALA A 56 -7.42 -6.74 -0.46
CA ALA A 56 -6.07 -7.29 -0.25
C ALA A 56 -5.16 -7.03 -1.45
N GLY A 57 -5.66 -7.21 -2.67
CA GLY A 57 -4.94 -6.89 -3.91
C GLY A 57 -4.63 -5.40 -4.06
N LEU A 58 -5.56 -4.53 -3.66
CA LEU A 58 -5.35 -3.08 -3.67
C LEU A 58 -4.24 -2.68 -2.68
N ALA A 59 -4.27 -3.21 -1.45
CA ALA A 59 -3.22 -2.97 -0.46
C ALA A 59 -1.84 -3.41 -0.96
N ALA A 60 -1.75 -4.57 -1.63
CA ALA A 60 -0.50 -5.05 -2.21
C ALA A 60 0.06 -4.11 -3.28
N ARG A 61 -0.78 -3.62 -4.19
CA ARG A 61 -0.39 -2.64 -5.22
C ARG A 61 0.07 -1.31 -4.64
N LEU A 62 -0.60 -0.83 -3.60
CA LEU A 62 -0.21 0.38 -2.88
C LEU A 62 1.18 0.23 -2.24
N ALA A 63 1.45 -0.92 -1.61
CA ALA A 63 2.76 -1.21 -1.02
C ALA A 63 3.87 -1.29 -2.08
N ASP A 64 3.68 -2.06 -3.15
CA ASP A 64 4.65 -2.17 -4.25
C ASP A 64 4.93 -0.80 -4.91
N THR A 65 3.90 0.01 -5.13
CA THR A 65 4.08 1.37 -5.64
C THR A 65 4.87 2.23 -4.67
N GLY A 66 4.58 2.13 -3.37
CA GLY A 66 5.33 2.83 -2.33
C GLY A 66 6.82 2.46 -2.32
N ASP A 67 7.12 1.17 -2.36
CA ASP A 67 8.49 0.65 -2.37
C ASP A 67 9.26 1.13 -3.60
N ARG A 68 8.63 1.13 -4.79
CA ARG A 68 9.25 1.64 -6.02
C ARG A 68 9.57 3.14 -5.94
N LEU A 69 8.71 3.94 -5.32
CA LEU A 69 8.97 5.37 -5.15
C LEU A 69 10.12 5.63 -4.17
N VAL A 70 10.23 4.83 -3.10
CA VAL A 70 11.35 4.90 -2.16
C VAL A 70 12.65 4.49 -2.85
N GLN A 71 12.65 3.37 -3.59
CA GLN A 71 13.81 2.92 -4.36
C GLN A 71 14.26 3.95 -5.40
N ALA A 72 13.31 4.59 -6.09
CA ALA A 72 13.63 5.68 -7.02
C ALA A 72 14.31 6.85 -6.29
N ALA A 73 13.80 7.26 -5.13
CA ALA A 73 14.38 8.33 -4.32
C ALA A 73 15.81 8.01 -3.84
N GLU A 74 16.09 6.76 -3.50
CA GLU A 74 17.43 6.28 -3.14
C GLU A 74 18.36 6.25 -4.36
N GLY A 75 17.84 5.79 -5.51
CA GLY A 75 18.53 5.80 -6.79
C GLY A 75 19.05 7.19 -7.15
N TYR A 76 18.22 8.23 -7.04
CA TYR A 76 18.63 9.62 -7.26
C TYR A 76 19.75 10.07 -6.31
N GLY A 77 19.64 9.76 -5.01
CA GLY A 77 20.69 10.09 -4.04
C GLY A 77 22.03 9.41 -4.35
N SER A 78 21.99 8.14 -4.80
CA SER A 78 23.19 7.40 -5.20
C SER A 78 23.85 7.97 -6.47
N ALA A 79 23.04 8.49 -7.40
CA ALA A 79 23.51 9.08 -8.64
C ALA A 79 24.16 10.44 -8.37
N ASP A 80 23.55 11.25 -7.52
CA ASP A 80 24.09 12.55 -7.12
C ASP A 80 25.41 12.40 -6.35
N ALA A 81 25.50 11.44 -5.43
CA ALA A 81 26.74 11.11 -4.72
C ALA A 81 27.86 10.57 -5.63
N ARG A 82 27.51 9.96 -6.78
CA ARG A 82 28.48 9.54 -7.80
C ARG A 82 28.91 10.72 -8.68
N ALA A 83 27.99 11.63 -9.01
CA ALA A 83 28.30 12.85 -9.75
C ALA A 83 29.23 13.77 -8.95
N GLY A 84 28.93 14.01 -7.67
CA GLY A 84 29.79 14.82 -6.79
C GLY A 84 31.21 14.28 -6.67
N ARG A 85 31.38 12.95 -6.58
CA ARG A 85 32.71 12.30 -6.54
C ARG A 85 33.50 12.36 -7.85
N ARG A 86 32.86 12.65 -8.99
CA ARG A 86 33.55 12.82 -10.28
C ARG A 86 33.95 14.28 -10.55
N LEU A 87 33.40 15.21 -9.77
CA LEU A 87 33.63 16.65 -9.91
C LEU A 87 34.68 17.17 -8.92
N CYS A 88 35.14 16.34 -7.98
CA CYS A 88 36.29 16.57 -7.11
C CYS A 88 37.49 15.77 -7.60
#